data_AF-A0A536YX71-F1
#
_entry.id   AF-A0A536YX71-F1
#
_cell.length_a   1.000
_cell.length_b   1.000
_cell.length_c   1.000
_cell.angle_alpha   90.00
_cell.angle_beta   90.00
_cell.angle_gamma   90.00
#
_symmetry.space_group_name_H-M   'P 1'
#
loop_
_entity.id
_entity.type
_entity.pdbx_description
1 polymer ?
#
loop_
_entity_poly.entity_id
_entity_poly.type
_entity_poly.pdbx_seq_one_letter_code
_entity_poly.pdbx_strand_id
1 'polypeptide(L)'
;MEKFPNNKVDFRLAGGLIGVTAAANEEILKNDILMNILGFGTIFFVLLFTYRSFVAGIIMLIPLFLANGVINAYIGFRHLGINLQSLPVVTVGVGFGIDYGLYIVSRAIEEYRDHKDFIIAVQRGMQTAGKAVTFTALSLAVSTLAWAFSNIRFNSEMGLLLFLWMT
;
A
#
# COMPACT_ATOMS: atom_id res chain seq x y z
N MET A 1 -10.95 -32.47 1.50
CA MET A 1 -9.81 -32.75 0.60
C MET A 1 -9.37 -34.17 0.84
N GLU A 2 -9.71 -35.06 -0.09
CA GLU A 2 -9.46 -36.50 0.00
C GLU A 2 -8.02 -36.78 -0.42
N LYS A 3 -7.22 -37.36 0.49
CA LYS A 3 -5.80 -37.63 0.28
C LYS A 3 -5.63 -38.94 -0.50
N PHE A 4 -5.34 -38.82 -1.79
CA PHE A 4 -4.88 -39.96 -2.60
C PHE A 4 -3.37 -40.16 -2.47
N PRO A 5 -2.89 -41.42 -2.34
CA PRO A 5 -1.48 -41.73 -2.13
C PRO A 5 -0.77 -41.91 -3.49
N ASN A 6 -0.23 -40.83 -4.06
CA ASN A 6 0.88 -40.97 -5.02
C ASN A 6 1.65 -39.65 -5.21
N ASN A 7 2.92 -39.65 -4.82
CA ASN A 7 3.72 -38.45 -4.56
C ASN A 7 4.40 -37.85 -5.82
N LYS A 8 3.76 -37.88 -7.00
CA LYS A 8 4.34 -37.37 -8.26
C LYS A 8 3.36 -36.79 -9.29
N VAL A 9 2.11 -36.52 -8.92
CA VAL A 9 1.15 -35.92 -9.87
C VAL A 9 0.58 -34.65 -9.25
N ASP A 10 1.00 -33.51 -9.81
CA ASP A 10 0.53 -32.19 -9.40
C ASP A 10 -0.66 -31.83 -10.29
N PHE A 11 -1.87 -31.91 -9.73
CA PHE A 11 -3.10 -31.61 -10.47
C PHE A 11 -3.23 -30.10 -10.66
N ARG A 12 -2.89 -29.62 -11.86
CA ARG A 12 -3.04 -28.21 -12.26
C ARG A 12 -4.37 -27.99 -12.98
N LEU A 13 -4.99 -26.84 -12.76
CA LEU A 13 -6.20 -26.43 -13.48
C LEU A 13 -5.87 -26.19 -14.95
N ALA A 14 -6.44 -27.00 -15.86
CA ALA A 14 -6.01 -27.07 -17.25
C ALA A 14 -6.59 -25.97 -18.19
N GLY A 15 -7.49 -25.10 -17.72
CA GLY A 15 -8.05 -24.01 -18.54
C GLY A 15 -9.23 -23.24 -17.92
N GLY A 16 -9.67 -22.19 -18.62
CA GLY A 16 -10.76 -21.30 -18.19
C GLY A 16 -10.32 -20.15 -17.26
N LEU A 17 -11.26 -19.29 -16.85
CA LEU A 17 -10.98 -18.10 -16.02
C LEU A 17 -10.31 -18.46 -14.67
N ILE A 18 -10.66 -19.62 -14.10
CA ILE A 18 -10.09 -20.09 -12.82
C ILE A 18 -8.65 -20.58 -13.02
N GLY A 19 -8.35 -21.27 -14.12
CA GLY A 19 -6.99 -21.72 -14.43
C GLY A 19 -6.04 -20.56 -14.75
N VAL A 20 -6.51 -19.56 -15.51
CA VAL A 20 -5.71 -18.36 -15.85
C VAL A 20 -5.44 -17.51 -14.61
N THR A 21 -6.45 -17.29 -13.75
CA THR A 21 -6.24 -16.53 -12.50
C THR A 21 -5.37 -17.27 -11.49
N ALA A 22 -5.48 -18.61 -11.41
CA ALA A 22 -4.60 -19.42 -10.59
C ALA A 22 -3.13 -19.36 -11.06
N ALA A 23 -2.89 -19.49 -12.37
CA ALA A 23 -1.54 -19.36 -12.95
C ALA A 23 -0.95 -17.96 -12.71
N ALA A 24 -1.75 -16.90 -12.90
CA ALA A 24 -1.32 -15.53 -12.63
C ALA A 24 -0.99 -15.32 -11.13
N ASN A 25 -1.81 -15.86 -10.23
CA ASN A 25 -1.55 -15.80 -8.78
C ASN A 25 -0.26 -16.54 -8.39
N GLU A 26 0.02 -17.67 -9.02
CA GLU A 26 1.24 -18.43 -8.74
C GLU A 26 2.50 -17.68 -9.17
N GLU A 27 2.48 -17.02 -10.33
CA GLU A 27 3.57 -16.15 -10.78
C GLU A 27 3.77 -14.96 -9.84
N ILE A 28 2.68 -14.38 -9.34
CA ILE A 28 2.72 -13.31 -8.33
C ILE A 28 3.40 -13.81 -7.05
N LEU A 29 2.97 -14.95 -6.53
CA LEU A 29 3.51 -15.51 -5.27
C LEU A 29 4.99 -15.86 -5.41
N LYS A 30 5.39 -16.38 -6.58
CA LYS A 30 6.78 -16.70 -6.88
C LYS A 30 7.66 -15.45 -6.95
N ASN A 31 7.12 -14.34 -7.48
CA ASN A 31 7.86 -13.10 -7.68
C ASN A 31 7.58 -12.04 -6.60
N ASP A 32 6.84 -12.35 -5.54
CA ASP A 32 6.38 -11.39 -4.53
C ASP A 32 7.54 -10.60 -3.90
N ILE A 33 8.61 -11.30 -3.48
CA ILE A 33 9.82 -10.68 -2.92
C ILE A 33 10.47 -9.73 -3.93
N LEU A 34 10.56 -10.14 -5.20
CA LEU A 34 11.19 -9.34 -6.24
C LEU A 34 10.34 -8.10 -6.57
N MET A 35 9.02 -8.24 -6.65
CA MET A 35 8.10 -7.11 -6.83
C MET A 35 8.17 -6.13 -5.66
N ASN A 36 8.25 -6.63 -4.43
CA ASN A 36 8.34 -5.82 -3.22
C ASN A 36 9.66 -5.02 -3.17
N ILE A 37 10.80 -5.68 -3.44
CA ILE A 37 12.12 -5.02 -3.52
C ILE A 37 12.15 -3.98 -4.64
N LEU A 38 11.64 -4.30 -5.84
CA LEU A 38 11.59 -3.36 -6.94
C LEU A 38 10.68 -2.17 -6.65
N GLY A 39 9.55 -2.40 -5.99
CA GLY A 39 8.62 -1.36 -5.56
C GLY A 39 9.28 -0.39 -4.58
N PHE A 40 9.78 -0.89 -3.44
CA PHE A 40 10.47 -0.05 -2.45
C PHE A 40 11.73 0.60 -3.01
N GLY A 41 12.49 -0.11 -3.85
CA GLY A 41 13.65 0.44 -4.54
C GLY A 41 13.28 1.64 -5.42
N THR A 42 12.22 1.51 -6.22
CA THR A 42 11.73 2.62 -7.07
C THR A 42 11.33 3.83 -6.23
N ILE A 43 10.60 3.61 -5.14
CA ILE A 43 10.18 4.68 -4.22
C ILE A 43 11.40 5.35 -3.59
N PHE A 44 12.38 4.58 -3.16
CA PHE A 44 13.63 5.10 -2.62
C PHE A 44 14.38 5.98 -3.63
N PHE A 45 14.45 5.56 -4.90
CA PHE A 45 15.06 6.39 -5.95
C PHE A 45 14.30 7.69 -6.20
N VAL A 46 12.96 7.65 -6.21
CA VAL A 46 12.14 8.86 -6.33
C VAL A 46 12.38 9.80 -5.15
N LEU A 47 12.39 9.28 -3.91
CA LEU A 47 12.66 10.08 -2.71
C LEU A 47 14.07 10.68 -2.71
N LEU A 48 15.07 9.90 -3.16
CA LEU A 48 16.44 10.37 -3.32
C LEU A 48 16.51 11.51 -4.34
N PHE A 49 15.80 11.38 -5.47
CA PHE A 49 15.75 12.43 -6.50
C PHE A 49 15.03 13.69 -6.00
N THR A 50 13.88 13.55 -5.34
CA THR A 50 13.07 14.67 -4.84
C THR A 50 13.79 15.48 -3.75
N TYR A 51 14.39 14.80 -2.77
CA TYR A 51 15.04 15.49 -1.64
C TYR A 51 16.54 15.69 -1.80
N ARG A 52 17.15 15.08 -2.83
CA ARG A 52 18.60 15.09 -3.07
C ARG A 52 19.43 14.72 -1.83
N SER A 53 18.84 13.91 -0.94
CA SER A 53 19.39 13.56 0.37
C SER A 53 19.09 12.11 0.70
N PHE A 54 20.14 11.35 0.98
CA PHE A 54 20.06 9.93 1.34
C PHE A 54 19.34 9.72 2.69
N VAL A 55 19.61 10.60 3.66
CA VAL A 55 19.03 10.54 5.01
C VAL A 55 17.52 10.80 4.96
N ALA A 56 17.08 11.78 4.16
CA ALA A 56 15.67 12.07 3.97
C ALA A 56 14.91 10.88 3.37
N GLY A 57 15.53 10.18 2.41
CA GLY A 57 14.97 8.96 1.82
C GLY A 57 14.74 7.86 2.87
N ILE A 58 15.71 7.60 3.75
CA ILE A 58 15.58 6.59 4.81
C ILE A 58 14.46 6.94 5.79
N ILE A 59 14.41 8.20 6.26
CA ILE A 59 13.39 8.65 7.22
C ILE A 59 11.98 8.45 6.63
N MET A 60 11.80 8.73 5.34
CA MET A 60 10.52 8.58 4.65
C MET A 60 10.12 7.12 4.38
N LEU A 61 11.09 6.19 4.32
CA LEU A 61 10.79 4.77 4.20
C LEU A 61 10.23 4.17 5.50
N ILE A 62 10.57 4.71 6.68
CA ILE A 62 10.09 4.20 7.97
C ILE A 62 8.55 4.14 8.06
N PRO A 63 7.81 5.25 7.86
CA PRO A 63 6.35 5.21 7.91
C PRO A 63 5.77 4.32 6.81
N LEU A 64 6.45 4.21 5.67
CA LEU A 64 6.02 3.36 4.57
C LEU A 64 6.09 1.87 4.91
N PHE A 65 7.20 1.42 5.51
CA PHE A 65 7.34 0.04 5.98
C PHE A 65 6.33 -0.28 7.08
N LEU A 66 6.06 0.67 7.98
CA LEU A 66 5.07 0.50 9.03
C LEU A 66 3.66 0.31 8.45
N ALA A 67 3.25 1.19 7.53
CA ALA A 67 1.96 1.09 6.84
C ALA A 67 1.84 -0.25 6.10
N ASN A 68 2.85 -0.59 5.28
CA ASN A 68 2.87 -1.86 4.55
C ASN A 68 2.79 -3.08 5.50
N GLY A 69 3.45 -3.03 6.65
CA GLY A 69 3.37 -4.05 7.69
C GLY A 69 1.95 -4.24 8.25
N VAL A 70 1.23 -3.16 8.54
CA VAL A 70 -0.16 -3.21 9.03
C VAL A 70 -1.09 -3.85 7.99
N ILE A 71 -0.93 -3.50 6.72
CA ILE A 71 -1.75 -4.05 5.63
C ILE A 71 -1.46 -5.53 5.39
N ASN A 72 -0.18 -5.92 5.35
CA ASN A 72 0.19 -7.32 5.21
C ASN A 72 -0.31 -8.15 6.40
N ALA A 73 -0.25 -7.61 7.62
CA ALA A 73 -0.83 -8.25 8.80
C ALA A 73 -2.35 -8.42 8.68
N TYR A 74 -3.06 -7.41 8.18
CA TYR A 74 -4.50 -7.48 7.94
C TYR A 74 -4.88 -8.52 6.87
N ILE A 75 -4.18 -8.52 5.73
CA ILE A 75 -4.36 -9.51 4.65
C ILE A 75 -4.12 -10.93 5.19
N GLY A 76 -3.05 -11.11 5.99
CA GLY A 76 -2.73 -12.37 6.64
C GLY A 76 -3.81 -12.83 7.62
N PHE A 77 -4.31 -11.93 8.47
CA PHE A 77 -5.36 -12.21 9.44
C PHE A 77 -6.70 -12.59 8.78
N ARG A 78 -7.04 -11.95 7.65
CA ARG A 78 -8.28 -12.22 6.91
C ARG A 78 -8.16 -13.41 5.95
N HIS A 79 -7.00 -14.07 5.87
CA HIS A 79 -6.71 -15.18 4.96
C HIS A 79 -7.06 -14.89 3.49
N LEU A 80 -6.95 -13.61 3.08
CA LEU A 80 -7.30 -13.18 1.72
C LEU A 80 -6.25 -13.67 0.70
N GLY A 81 -5.01 -13.85 1.15
CA GLY A 81 -3.85 -14.15 0.30
C GLY A 81 -3.48 -12.97 -0.61
N ILE A 82 -2.22 -12.89 -1.02
CA ILE A 82 -1.84 -11.96 -2.10
C ILE A 82 -2.24 -12.64 -3.42
N ASN A 83 -3.12 -11.98 -4.15
CA ASN A 83 -3.63 -12.48 -5.42
C ASN A 83 -3.74 -11.33 -6.43
N LEU A 84 -3.98 -11.68 -7.70
CA LEU A 84 -4.07 -10.76 -8.83
C LEU A 84 -5.06 -9.61 -8.59
N GLN A 85 -6.05 -9.83 -7.73
CA GLN A 85 -7.10 -8.88 -7.38
C GLN A 85 -6.66 -7.89 -6.30
N SER A 86 -5.95 -8.34 -5.26
CA SER A 86 -5.48 -7.47 -4.17
C SER A 86 -4.25 -6.65 -4.54
N LEU A 87 -3.45 -7.11 -5.49
CA LEU A 87 -2.16 -6.51 -5.85
C LEU A 87 -2.27 -5.05 -6.31
N PRO A 88 -3.18 -4.68 -7.23
CA PRO A 88 -3.33 -3.29 -7.65
C PRO A 88 -3.75 -2.38 -6.50
N VAL A 89 -4.61 -2.87 -5.60
CA VAL A 89 -5.09 -2.11 -4.44
C VAL A 89 -3.96 -1.80 -3.47
N VAL A 90 -3.09 -2.78 -3.18
CA VAL A 90 -1.91 -2.57 -2.34
C VAL A 90 -0.95 -1.58 -2.99
N THR A 91 -0.69 -1.71 -4.29
CA THR A 91 0.21 -0.80 -5.02
C THR A 91 -0.32 0.64 -5.04
N VAL A 92 -1.63 0.84 -5.26
CA VAL A 92 -2.26 2.17 -5.22
C VAL A 92 -2.23 2.75 -3.82
N GLY A 93 -2.53 1.95 -2.80
CA GLY A 93 -2.47 2.38 -1.41
C GLY A 93 -1.09 2.85 -0.97
N VAL A 94 -0.04 2.10 -1.37
CA VAL A 94 1.36 2.51 -1.18
C VAL A 94 1.61 3.89 -1.80
N GLY A 95 1.13 4.11 -3.03
CA GLY A 95 1.24 5.40 -3.72
C GLY A 95 0.61 6.55 -2.94
N PHE A 96 -0.64 6.38 -2.47
CA PHE A 96 -1.33 7.40 -1.66
C PHE A 96 -0.60 7.69 -0.35
N GLY A 97 -0.12 6.66 0.36
CA GLY A 97 0.63 6.85 1.61
C GLY A 97 1.90 7.67 1.41
N ILE A 98 2.63 7.43 0.31
CA ILE A 98 3.84 8.19 -0.02
C ILE A 98 3.49 9.61 -0.40
N ASP A 99 2.47 9.82 -1.23
CA ASP A 99 2.06 11.16 -1.67
C ASP A 99 1.68 12.05 -0.48
N TYR A 100 0.87 11.51 0.44
CA TYR A 100 0.47 12.21 1.66
C TYR A 100 1.65 12.49 2.60
N GLY A 101 2.51 11.51 2.81
CA GLY A 101 3.73 11.71 3.61
C GLY A 101 4.65 12.76 3.00
N LEU A 102 4.88 12.67 1.68
CA LEU A 102 5.73 13.59 0.92
C LEU A 102 5.18 15.01 0.99
N TYR A 103 3.88 15.19 0.83
CA TYR A 103 3.25 16.49 0.86
C TYR A 103 3.38 17.15 2.23
N ILE A 104 3.09 16.43 3.33
CA ILE A 104 3.23 16.95 4.69
C ILE A 104 4.68 17.31 5.00
N VAL A 105 5.63 16.44 4.67
CA VAL A 105 7.06 16.67 4.94
C VAL A 105 7.60 17.81 4.09
N SER A 106 7.23 17.89 2.82
CA SER A 106 7.64 19.00 1.94
C SER A 106 7.14 20.33 2.48
N ARG A 107 5.90 20.39 2.98
CA ARG A 107 5.36 21.59 3.61
C ARG A 107 6.08 21.95 4.91
N ALA A 108 6.40 20.96 5.75
CA ALA A 108 7.19 21.20 6.96
C ALA A 108 8.60 21.72 6.62
N ILE A 109 9.23 21.22 5.55
CA ILE A 109 10.55 21.70 5.09
C ILE A 109 10.47 23.15 4.59
N GLU A 110 9.41 23.53 3.87
CA GLU A 110 9.17 24.92 3.46
C GLU A 110 9.06 25.85 4.67
N GLU A 111 8.22 25.53 5.65
CA GLU A 111 8.06 26.33 6.87
C GLU A 111 9.36 26.41 7.70
N TYR A 112 10.18 25.35 7.68
CA TYR A 112 11.49 25.35 8.35
C TYR A 112 12.47 26.33 7.71
N ARG A 113 12.42 26.51 6.38
CA ARG A 113 13.30 27.47 5.69
C ARG A 113 13.01 28.91 6.11
N ASP A 114 11.74 29.22 6.37
CA ASP A 114 11.30 30.57 6.74
C ASP A 114 11.49 30.87 8.23
N HIS A 115 11.16 29.91 9.11
CA HIS A 115 11.16 30.13 10.57
C HIS A 115 12.42 29.65 11.29
N LYS A 116 13.20 28.75 10.69
CA LYS A 116 14.39 28.10 11.28
C LYS A 116 14.16 27.43 12.64
N ASP A 117 12.90 27.11 12.96
CA ASP A 117 12.50 26.37 14.15
C ASP A 117 11.76 25.11 13.71
N PHE A 118 12.30 23.95 14.11
CA PHE A 118 11.77 22.65 13.74
C PHE A 118 10.37 22.39 14.31
N ILE A 119 10.11 22.79 15.55
CA ILE A 119 8.82 22.56 16.22
C ILE A 119 7.75 23.39 15.52
N ILE A 120 8.04 24.66 15.26
CA ILE A 120 7.11 25.57 14.57
C ILE A 120 6.84 25.07 13.13
N ALA A 121 7.89 24.62 12.44
CA ALA A 121 7.78 24.12 11.07
C ALA A 121 6.87 22.89 10.97
N VAL A 122 7.05 21.91 11.85
CA VAL A 122 6.20 20.71 11.90
C VAL A 122 4.77 21.09 12.28
N GLN A 123 4.59 21.95 13.28
CA GLN A 123 3.26 22.37 13.72
C GLN A 123 2.48 23.07 12.59
N ARG A 124 3.13 23.97 11.84
CA ARG A 124 2.51 24.68 10.70
C ARG A 124 2.28 23.78 9.50
N GLY A 125 3.23 22.87 9.21
CA GLY A 125 3.06 21.85 8.18
C GLY A 125 1.83 20.97 8.46
N MET A 126 1.64 20.55 9.72
CA MET A 126 0.47 19.78 10.13
C MET A 126 -0.83 20.61 10.08
N GLN A 127 -0.79 21.88 10.47
CA GLN A 127 -1.98 22.75 10.44
C GLN A 127 -2.46 23.08 9.02
N THR A 128 -1.58 23.02 8.03
CA THR A 128 -1.89 23.34 6.63
C THR A 128 -2.04 22.06 5.80
N ALA A 129 -0.92 21.42 5.46
CA ALA A 129 -0.89 20.19 4.67
C ALA A 129 -1.57 19.03 5.40
N GLY A 130 -1.35 18.88 6.71
CA GLY A 130 -1.97 17.82 7.50
C GLY A 130 -3.51 17.89 7.46
N LYS A 131 -4.11 19.07 7.66
CA LYS A 131 -5.56 19.26 7.55
C LYS A 131 -6.09 18.93 6.15
N ALA A 132 -5.39 19.35 5.10
CA ALA A 132 -5.78 19.06 3.72
C ALA A 132 -5.76 17.55 3.44
N VAL A 133 -4.68 16.87 3.84
CA VAL A 133 -4.50 15.42 3.68
C VAL A 133 -5.54 14.64 4.46
N THR A 134 -5.80 15.00 5.72
CA THR A 134 -6.83 14.35 6.53
C THR A 134 -8.21 14.49 5.88
N PHE A 135 -8.53 15.65 5.31
CA PHE A 135 -9.80 15.85 4.62
C PHE A 135 -9.93 14.96 3.38
N THR A 136 -8.88 14.86 2.56
CA THR A 136 -8.89 13.98 1.38
C THR A 136 -8.93 12.51 1.75
N ALA A 137 -8.15 12.10 2.76
CA ALA A 137 -8.12 10.72 3.25
C ALA A 137 -9.47 10.30 3.81
N LEU A 138 -10.13 11.15 4.62
CA LEU A 138 -11.48 10.89 5.12
C LEU A 138 -12.52 10.76 4.00
N SER A 139 -12.46 11.64 3.01
CA SER A 139 -13.37 11.59 1.86
C SER A 139 -13.23 10.27 1.09
N LEU A 140 -11.99 9.84 0.81
CA LEU A 140 -11.71 8.56 0.15
C LEU A 140 -12.04 7.35 1.03
N ALA A 141 -11.79 7.42 2.34
CA ALA A 141 -12.15 6.39 3.30
C ALA A 141 -13.67 6.15 3.29
N VAL A 142 -14.48 7.22 3.37
CA VAL A 142 -15.94 7.09 3.33
C VAL A 142 -16.42 6.54 1.99
N SER A 143 -15.83 6.99 0.87
CA SER A 143 -16.14 6.49 -0.48
C SER A 143 -15.87 5.00 -0.63
N THR A 144 -14.70 4.55 -0.17
CA THR A 144 -14.27 3.13 -0.28
C THR A 144 -15.00 2.24 0.70
N LEU A 145 -15.41 2.76 1.87
CA LEU A 145 -16.27 2.06 2.81
C LEU A 145 -17.64 1.74 2.22
N ALA A 146 -18.18 2.57 1.32
CA ALA A 146 -19.43 2.27 0.63
C ALA A 146 -19.33 0.98 -0.21
N TRP A 147 -18.15 0.69 -0.77
CA TRP A 147 -17.92 -0.54 -1.56
C TRP A 147 -17.93 -1.79 -0.68
N ALA A 148 -17.62 -1.65 0.61
CA ALA A 148 -17.66 -2.75 1.58
C ALA A 148 -19.07 -3.38 1.70
N PHE A 149 -20.14 -2.62 1.43
CA PHE A 149 -21.52 -3.09 1.46
C PHE A 149 -21.98 -3.81 0.20
N SER A 150 -21.11 -3.95 -0.81
CA SER A 150 -21.46 -4.64 -2.05
C SER A 150 -21.65 -6.16 -1.83
N ASN A 151 -22.66 -6.74 -2.48
CA ASN A 151 -22.89 -8.19 -2.48
C ASN A 151 -21.79 -8.98 -3.21
N ILE A 152 -20.95 -8.30 -4.00
CA ILE A 152 -19.82 -8.91 -4.70
C ILE A 152 -18.63 -8.95 -3.74
N ARG A 153 -18.19 -10.16 -3.40
CA ARG A 153 -17.06 -10.40 -2.48
C ARG A 153 -15.80 -9.60 -2.84
N PHE A 154 -15.45 -9.56 -4.13
CA PHE A 154 -14.32 -8.76 -4.62
C PHE A 154 -14.45 -7.28 -4.26
N ASN A 155 -15.59 -6.66 -4.54
CA ASN A 155 -15.81 -5.23 -4.24
C ASN A 155 -15.75 -4.97 -2.73
N SER A 156 -16.33 -5.87 -1.93
CA SER A 156 -16.34 -5.73 -0.47
C SER A 156 -14.94 -5.82 0.13
N GLU A 157 -14.14 -6.82 -0.27
CA GLU A 157 -12.79 -7.02 0.22
C GLU A 157 -11.84 -5.89 -0.22
N MET A 158 -11.91 -5.46 -1.48
CA MET A 158 -11.09 -4.35 -1.98
C MET A 158 -11.47 -3.02 -1.32
N GLY A 159 -12.77 -2.78 -1.10
CA GLY A 159 -13.24 -1.59 -0.38
C GLY A 159 -12.70 -1.52 1.05
N LEU A 160 -12.67 -2.64 1.76
CA LEU A 160 -12.09 -2.72 3.11
C LEU A 160 -10.57 -2.49 3.13
N LEU A 161 -9.84 -3.04 2.15
CA LEU A 161 -8.40 -2.83 2.04
C LEU A 161 -8.07 -1.35 1.77
N LEU A 162 -8.81 -0.71 0.85
CA LEU A 162 -8.64 0.71 0.55
C LEU A 162 -9.03 1.60 1.73
N PHE A 163 -10.11 1.26 2.44
CA PHE A 163 -10.50 1.98 3.66
C PHE A 163 -9.36 1.95 4.69
N LEU A 164 -8.76 0.78 4.91
CA LEU A 164 -7.67 0.61 5.86
C LEU A 164 -6.38 1.35 5.44
N TRP A 165 -6.16 1.56 4.15
CA TRP A 165 -5.07 2.42 3.66
C TRP A 165 -5.28 3.90 3.99
N MET A 166 -6.52 4.34 4.14
CA MET A 166 -6.88 5.75 4.34
C MET A 166 -7.03 6.14 5.83
N THR A 167 -6.98 5.17 6.74
CA THR A 167 -7.12 5.34 8.20
C THR A 167 -5.79 5.29 8.91
#